data_AF-A0A3E0ILU5-F1
#
_entry.id   AF-A0A3E0ILU5-F1
#
_cell.length_a   1.000
_cell.length_b   1.000
_cell.length_c   1.000
_cell.angle_alpha   90.00
_cell.angle_beta   90.00
_cell.angle_gamma   90.00
#
_symmetry.space_group_name_H-M   'P 1'
#
loop_
_entity.id
_entity.type
_entity.pdbx_description
1 polymer ?
#
loop_
_entity_poly.entity_id
_entity_poly.type
_entity_poly.pdbx_seq_one_letter_code
_entity_poly.pdbx_strand_id
1 'polypeptide(L)'
;MTNSNRRASAVNRDNVMDYLTTGINQSEGGDASLIQFREPEQQADGSWRIGANNKSGVGSHTFFVRQDGTVEFWNGIMTDKEGEVYVELQ
;
A
#
# COMPACT_ATOMS: atom_id res chain seq x y z
N MET A 1 9.65 -33.27 -6.11
CA MET A 1 10.11 -32.42 -4.99
C MET A 1 10.25 -31.03 -5.59
N THR A 2 9.51 -29.97 -5.25
CA THR A 2 8.72 -29.61 -4.07
C THR A 2 7.61 -28.67 -4.57
N ASN A 3 6.36 -28.90 -4.16
CA ASN A 3 5.28 -27.95 -4.39
C ASN A 3 5.46 -26.83 -3.35
N SER A 4 6.19 -25.78 -3.72
CA SER A 4 6.41 -24.64 -2.84
C SER A 4 5.09 -23.91 -2.67
N ASN A 5 4.36 -24.26 -1.60
CA ASN A 5 3.36 -23.40 -0.98
C ASN A 5 4.09 -22.13 -0.48
N ARG A 6 4.45 -21.22 -1.41
CA ARG A 6 4.84 -19.87 -1.03
C ARG A 6 3.57 -19.22 -0.50
N ARG A 7 3.39 -19.25 0.81
CA ARG A 7 2.44 -18.34 1.44
C ARG A 7 2.96 -16.94 1.15
N ALA A 8 2.10 -16.05 0.67
CA ALA A 8 2.42 -14.63 0.61
C ALA A 8 3.06 -14.21 1.94
N SER A 9 4.19 -13.52 1.87
CA SER A 9 4.90 -13.06 3.06
C SER A 9 3.95 -12.18 3.89
N ALA A 10 3.69 -12.54 5.15
CA ALA A 10 2.81 -11.77 6.01
C ALA A 10 3.25 -10.29 6.04
N VAL A 11 2.30 -9.38 5.89
CA VAL A 11 2.59 -7.94 5.84
C VAL A 11 3.10 -7.47 7.20
N ASN A 12 4.28 -6.87 7.20
CA ASN A 12 4.99 -6.40 8.39
C ASN A 12 5.76 -5.11 8.09
N ARG A 13 6.44 -4.55 9.10
CA ARG A 13 7.12 -3.26 8.98
C ARG A 13 8.22 -3.26 7.91
N ASP A 14 8.84 -4.41 7.65
CA ASP A 14 9.98 -4.52 6.74
C ASP A 14 9.54 -4.56 5.27
N ASN A 15 8.32 -5.04 4.98
CA ASN A 15 7.83 -5.24 3.60
C ASN A 15 6.59 -4.40 3.24
N VAL A 16 5.98 -3.68 4.18
CA VAL A 16 4.76 -2.88 3.92
C VAL A 16 4.93 -1.87 2.79
N MET A 17 6.09 -1.24 2.68
CA MET A 17 6.38 -0.27 1.62
C MET A 17 6.54 -0.94 0.25
N ASP A 18 6.99 -2.19 0.20
CA ASP A 18 7.08 -2.95 -1.05
C ASP A 18 5.69 -3.31 -1.57
N TYR A 19 4.78 -3.72 -0.68
CA TYR A 19 3.37 -3.93 -1.02
C TYR A 19 2.74 -2.64 -1.56
N LEU A 20 2.91 -1.53 -0.84
CA LEU A 20 2.33 -0.24 -1.23
C LEU A 20 2.86 0.26 -2.59
N THR A 21 4.18 0.27 -2.79
CA THR A 21 4.78 0.77 -4.03
C THR A 21 4.45 -0.12 -5.22
N THR A 22 4.40 -1.44 -5.01
CA THR A 22 3.93 -2.39 -6.03
C THR A 22 2.46 -2.15 -6.38
N GLY A 23 1.59 -1.99 -5.39
CA GLY A 23 0.16 -1.72 -5.60
C GLY A 23 -0.10 -0.43 -6.38
N ILE A 24 0.63 0.66 -6.05
CA ILE A 24 0.54 1.91 -6.79
C ILE A 24 1.01 1.73 -8.24
N ASN A 25 2.14 1.08 -8.47
CA ASN A 25 2.67 0.92 -9.83
C ASN A 25 1.85 -0.07 -10.69
N GLN A 26 1.03 -0.91 -10.07
CA GLN A 26 0.08 -1.79 -10.75
C GLN A 26 -1.26 -1.12 -11.04
N SER A 27 -1.60 -0.02 -10.36
CA SER A 27 -2.85 0.69 -10.60
C SER A 27 -2.77 1.52 -11.89
N GLU A 28 -3.91 1.71 -12.56
CA GLU A 28 -3.96 2.46 -13.81
C GLU A 28 -3.52 3.91 -13.60
N GLY A 29 -2.42 4.30 -14.24
CA GLY A 29 -1.86 5.65 -14.14
C GLY A 29 -1.12 5.96 -12.81
N GLY A 30 -0.93 4.96 -11.94
CA GLY A 30 -0.19 5.13 -10.70
C GLY A 30 1.33 5.11 -10.90
N ASP A 31 2.05 5.99 -10.19
CA ASP A 31 3.50 6.02 -10.13
C ASP A 31 3.97 6.36 -8.71
N ALA A 32 4.47 5.35 -8.00
CA ALA A 32 4.92 5.50 -6.62
C ALA A 32 6.12 6.45 -6.49
N SER A 33 6.88 6.67 -7.57
CA SER A 33 8.02 7.59 -7.57
C SER A 33 7.59 9.06 -7.46
N LEU A 34 6.34 9.39 -7.78
CA LEU A 34 5.77 10.73 -7.68
C LEU A 34 5.18 11.04 -6.29
N ILE A 35 5.20 10.08 -5.38
CA ILE A 35 4.56 10.18 -4.07
C ILE A 35 5.60 10.35 -2.97
N GLN A 36 5.33 11.26 -2.03
CA GLN A 36 6.06 11.42 -0.79
C GLN A 36 5.29 10.73 0.34
N PHE A 37 5.80 9.60 0.80
CA PHE A 37 5.21 8.81 1.87
C PHE A 37 5.63 9.32 3.25
N ARG A 38 4.74 9.16 4.23
CA ARG A 38 5.05 9.26 5.66
C ARG A 38 5.39 7.87 6.20
N GLU A 39 5.88 7.83 7.44
CA GLU A 39 6.13 6.59 8.16
C GLU A 39 4.86 5.72 8.26
N PRO A 40 4.94 4.40 8.01
CA PRO A 40 3.83 3.49 8.22
C PRO A 40 3.44 3.36 9.69
N GLU A 41 2.14 3.42 9.96
CA GLU A 41 1.53 3.27 11.28
C GLU A 41 0.69 2.00 11.33
N GLN A 42 1.05 1.05 12.19
CA GLN A 42 0.25 -0.16 12.38
C GLN A 42 -1.04 0.16 13.14
N GLN A 43 -2.16 -0.35 12.64
CA GLN A 43 -3.50 -0.19 13.21
C GLN A 43 -3.86 -1.38 14.11
N ALA A 44 -4.93 -1.23 14.89
CA ALA A 44 -5.38 -2.27 15.82
C ALA A 44 -5.82 -3.58 15.14
N ASP A 45 -6.27 -3.52 13.88
CA ASP A 45 -6.64 -4.68 13.05
C ASP A 45 -5.43 -5.33 12.35
N GLY A 46 -4.22 -4.85 12.63
CA GLY A 46 -2.98 -5.32 12.01
C GLY A 46 -2.71 -4.73 10.63
N SER A 47 -3.63 -3.97 10.03
CA SER A 47 -3.36 -3.23 8.80
C SER A 47 -2.35 -2.11 9.03
N TRP A 48 -1.74 -1.63 7.96
CA TRP A 48 -0.81 -0.52 8.00
C TRP A 48 -1.41 0.68 7.30
N ARG A 49 -1.43 1.83 7.97
CA ARG A 49 -1.84 3.11 7.40
C ARG A 49 -0.61 3.92 7.00
N ILE A 50 -0.61 4.45 5.79
CA ILE A 50 0.46 5.31 5.27
C ILE A 50 -0.18 6.58 4.74
N GLY A 51 0.09 7.72 5.39
CA GLY A 51 -0.25 9.02 4.84
C GLY A 51 0.74 9.45 3.76
N ALA A 52 0.29 10.16 2.74
CA ALA A 52 1.16 10.62 1.67
C ALA A 52 0.70 11.91 1.01
N ASN A 53 1.62 12.53 0.27
CA ASN A 53 1.38 13.72 -0.52
C ASN A 53 2.00 13.53 -1.92
N ASN A 54 1.41 14.17 -2.94
CA ASN A 54 2.09 14.24 -4.24
C ASN A 54 3.36 15.09 -4.11
N LYS A 55 4.46 14.66 -4.73
CA LYS A 55 5.72 15.44 -4.76
C LYS A 55 5.58 16.79 -5.50
N SER A 56 4.55 16.94 -6.34
CA SER A 56 4.17 18.21 -6.95
C SER A 56 3.70 19.27 -5.94
N GLY A 57 3.38 18.86 -4.71
CA GLY A 57 2.84 19.73 -3.65
C GLY A 57 1.31 19.87 -3.68
N VAL A 58 0.62 19.28 -4.66
CA VAL A 58 -0.84 19.36 -4.79
C VAL A 58 -1.45 17.98 -4.63
N GLY A 59 -2.29 17.81 -3.61
CA GLY A 59 -2.99 16.54 -3.33
C GLY A 59 -2.36 15.76 -2.16
N SER A 60 -3.23 15.11 -1.40
CA SER A 60 -2.87 14.22 -0.30
C SER A 60 -3.64 12.92 -0.43
N HIS A 61 -3.03 11.85 0.07
CA HIS A 61 -3.54 10.49 -0.01
C HIS A 61 -3.41 9.80 1.34
N THR A 62 -4.26 8.82 1.57
CA THR A 62 -4.06 7.81 2.60
C THR A 62 -4.11 6.44 1.96
N PHE A 63 -3.14 5.59 2.28
CA PHE A 63 -3.11 4.21 1.83
C PHE A 63 -3.29 3.27 3.01
N PHE A 64 -3.94 2.14 2.78
CA PHE A 64 -3.93 1.00 3.69
C PHE A 64 -3.30 -0.20 3.03
N VAL A 65 -2.46 -0.92 3.76
CA VAL A 65 -2.00 -2.26 3.39
C VAL A 65 -2.57 -3.25 4.39
N ARG A 66 -3.48 -4.10 3.92
CA ARG A 66 -4.14 -5.15 4.69
C ARG A 66 -3.20 -6.35 4.86
N GLN A 67 -3.43 -7.15 5.89
CA GLN A 67 -2.62 -8.32 6.21
C GLN A 67 -2.62 -9.41 5.13
N ASP A 68 -3.63 -9.42 4.25
CA ASP A 68 -3.72 -10.34 3.12
C ASP A 68 -2.93 -9.89 1.88
N GLY A 69 -2.42 -8.65 1.85
CA GLY A 69 -1.74 -8.06 0.69
C GLY A 69 -2.58 -7.07 -0.11
N THR A 70 -3.84 -6.81 0.30
CA THR A 70 -4.68 -5.79 -0.35
C THR A 70 -4.18 -4.39 -0.02
N VAL A 71 -3.96 -3.57 -1.05
CA VAL A 71 -3.61 -2.16 -0.96
C VAL A 71 -4.84 -1.32 -1.32
N GLU A 72 -5.27 -0.45 -0.41
CA GLU A 72 -6.39 0.47 -0.64
C GLU A 72 -5.89 1.89 -0.87
N PHE A 73 -6.51 2.58 -1.84
CA PHE A 73 -6.21 3.97 -2.18
C PHE A 73 -7.34 4.87 -1.73
N TRP A 74 -7.00 5.91 -0.96
CA TRP A 74 -7.97 6.87 -0.45
C TRP A 74 -7.51 8.30 -0.72
N ASN A 75 -8.44 9.14 -1.16
CA ASN A 75 -8.20 10.56 -1.32
C ASN A 75 -8.18 11.25 0.06
N GLY A 76 -7.24 12.18 0.23
CA GLY A 76 -7.11 12.98 1.43
C GLY A 76 -6.90 12.15 2.69
N ILE A 77 -7.54 12.56 3.79
CA ILE A 77 -7.50 11.87 5.09
C ILE A 77 -8.65 10.85 5.14
N MET A 78 -8.67 9.92 4.19
CA MET A 78 -9.73 8.90 4.05
C MET A 78 -11.12 9.48 3.80
N THR A 79 -11.23 10.50 2.96
CA THR A 79 -12.53 11.11 2.62
C THR A 79 -13.32 10.18 1.70
N ASP A 80 -12.68 9.70 0.63
CA ASP A 80 -13.29 8.81 -0.36
C ASP A 80 -12.30 7.69 -0.74
N LYS A 81 -12.79 6.45 -0.85
CA LYS A 81 -11.99 5.33 -1.36
C LYS A 81 -11.97 5.41 -2.89
N GLU A 82 -10.78 5.47 -3.47
CA GLU A 82 -10.59 5.55 -4.92
C GLU A 82 -10.44 4.18 -5.57
N GLY A 83 -9.96 3.19 -4.81
CA GLY A 83 -9.85 1.82 -5.30
C GLY A 83 -9.08 0.90 -4.36
N GLU A 84 -8.84 -0.32 -4.84
CA GLU A 84 -7.95 -1.29 -4.19
C GLU A 84 -7.32 -2.23 -5.21
N VAL A 85 -6.15 -2.78 -4.87
CA VAL A 85 -5.42 -3.79 -5.65
C VAL A 85 -4.88 -4.85 -4.71
N TYR A 86 -4.97 -6.12 -5.12
CA TYR A 86 -4.31 -7.22 -4.41
C TYR A 86 -2.86 -7.39 -4.90
N VAL A 87 -1.90 -7.41 -3.98
CA VAL A 87 -0.48 -7.58 -4.28
C VAL A 87 0.04 -8.87 -3.64
N GLU A 88 0.84 -9.62 -4.39
CA GLU A 88 1.60 -10.78 -3.89
C GLU A 88 3.09 -10.54 -4.11
N LEU A 89 3.86 -10.39 -3.03
CA LEU A 89 5.33 -10.26 -3.11
C LEU A 89 5.98 -11.66 -3.24
N GLN A 90 6.89 -11.81 -4.19
CA GLN A 90 7.51 -13.09 -4.62
C GLN A 90 8.67 -13.56 -3.75
#